data_AF-A0A9E2P3I0-F1
#
_entry.id   AF-A0A9E2P3I0-F1
#
_cell.length_a   1.000
_cell.length_b   1.000
_cell.length_c   1.000
_cell.angle_alpha   90.00
_cell.angle_beta   90.00
_cell.angle_gamma   90.00
#
_symmetry.space_group_name_H-M   'P 1'
#
loop_
_entity.id
_entity.type
_entity.pdbx_description
1 polymer ?
#
loop_
_entity_poly.entity_id
_entity_poly.type
_entity_poly.pdbx_seq_one_letter_code
_entity_poly.pdbx_strand_id
1 'polypeptide(L)'
;MPDEKKARLEEDKVPISAPLKVLEYRTISKGFGWWSAVVLIESWGNKRLCLYLWQKSENGWKRKQKYTIHSQERWRLISGSIEELIEELQ
;
A
#
# COMPACT_ATOMS: atom_id res chain seq x y z
N MET A 1 3.93 22.36 -20.76
CA MET A 1 4.22 21.14 -21.54
C MET A 1 3.72 19.93 -20.76
N PRO A 2 2.85 19.07 -21.32
CA PRO A 2 2.18 17.98 -20.59
C PRO A 2 3.07 16.77 -20.25
N ASP A 3 4.28 16.72 -20.81
CA ASP A 3 5.11 15.51 -20.81
C ASP A 3 5.95 15.28 -19.54
N GLU A 4 6.21 16.31 -18.73
CA GLU A 4 6.90 16.13 -17.43
C GLU A 4 6.00 15.46 -16.38
N LYS A 5 4.67 15.66 -16.44
CA LYS A 5 3.74 14.94 -15.55
C LYS A 5 3.64 13.46 -15.89
N LYS A 6 3.87 13.06 -17.14
CA LYS A 6 3.89 11.64 -17.56
C LYS A 6 5.19 10.94 -17.15
N ALA A 7 6.31 11.65 -17.09
CA ALA A 7 7.60 11.05 -16.76
C ALA A 7 7.74 10.64 -15.28
N ARG A 8 7.04 11.29 -14.33
CA ARG A 8 7.00 10.84 -12.92
C ARG A 8 6.07 9.64 -12.66
N LEU A 9 5.23 9.25 -13.62
CA LEU A 9 4.28 8.13 -13.47
C LEU A 9 4.87 6.76 -13.86
N GLU A 10 6.12 6.73 -14.34
CA GLU A 10 6.94 5.50 -14.41
C GLU A 10 7.59 5.18 -13.05
N GLU A 11 7.11 5.78 -11.95
CA GLU A 11 7.43 5.35 -10.59
C GLU A 11 6.89 3.94 -10.35
N ASP A 12 7.76 2.94 -10.51
CA ASP A 12 7.63 1.56 -10.00
C ASP A 12 6.20 1.09 -9.73
N LYS A 13 5.58 0.40 -10.70
CA LYS A 13 4.31 -0.29 -10.47
C LYS A 13 4.42 -1.15 -9.20
N VAL A 14 3.49 -0.95 -8.26
CA VAL A 14 3.44 -1.78 -7.05
C VAL A 14 3.37 -3.27 -7.41
N PRO A 15 4.10 -4.15 -6.70
CA PRO A 15 4.26 -5.56 -7.06
C PRO A 15 3.02 -6.36 -6.62
N ILE A 16 1.91 -6.06 -7.28
CA ILE A 16 0.60 -6.67 -7.10
C ILE A 16 0.16 -7.18 -8.46
N SER A 17 -0.08 -8.49 -8.53
CA SER A 17 -0.54 -9.16 -9.74
C SER A 17 -2.08 -9.20 -9.82
N ALA A 18 -2.59 -9.47 -11.02
CA ALA A 18 -3.98 -9.87 -11.24
C ALA A 18 -4.39 -11.04 -10.31
N PRO A 19 -5.67 -11.16 -9.93
CA PRO A 19 -6.85 -10.42 -10.42
C PRO A 19 -7.08 -9.06 -9.74
N LEU A 20 -6.17 -8.62 -8.85
CA LEU A 20 -6.34 -7.36 -8.14
C LEU A 20 -6.02 -6.19 -9.06
N LYS A 21 -6.98 -5.28 -9.21
CA LYS A 21 -6.78 -4.02 -9.93
C LYS A 21 -6.33 -2.96 -8.94
N VAL A 22 -5.14 -2.39 -9.14
CA VAL A 22 -4.68 -1.25 -8.35
C VAL A 22 -5.37 0.00 -8.87
N LEU A 23 -6.09 0.69 -7.99
CA LEU A 23 -6.75 1.95 -8.30
C LEU A 23 -5.87 3.16 -7.97
N GLU A 24 -5.14 3.08 -6.85
CA GLU A 24 -4.26 4.15 -6.35
C GLU A 24 -3.30 3.57 -5.29
N TYR A 25 -2.15 4.19 -5.07
CA TYR A 25 -1.26 3.85 -3.96
C TYR A 25 -0.45 5.05 -3.45
N ARG A 26 0.00 4.93 -2.20
CA ARG A 26 0.96 5.85 -1.57
C ARG A 26 2.05 5.03 -0.91
N THR A 27 3.28 5.20 -1.36
CA THR A 27 4.46 4.62 -0.71
C THR A 27 4.67 5.31 0.64
N ILE A 28 4.81 4.54 1.71
CA ILE A 28 5.17 5.05 3.04
C ILE A 28 6.70 5.10 3.15
N SER A 29 7.38 4.01 2.77
CA SER A 29 8.83 3.94 2.74
C SER A 29 9.32 2.98 1.66
N LYS A 30 10.48 3.28 1.06
CA LYS A 30 11.15 2.37 0.12
C LYS A 30 12.67 2.57 0.21
N GLY A 31 13.38 1.54 0.62
CA GLY A 31 14.82 1.61 0.86
C GLY A 31 15.34 0.36 1.59
N PHE A 32 16.65 0.15 1.55
CA PHE A 32 17.31 -0.97 2.26
C PHE A 32 16.70 -2.35 1.99
N GLY A 33 16.19 -2.57 0.78
CA GLY A 33 15.53 -3.82 0.41
C GLY A 33 14.13 -3.99 0.99
N TRP A 34 13.50 -2.95 1.53
CA TRP A 34 12.12 -2.95 2.02
C TRP A 34 11.28 -1.90 1.30
N TRP A 35 10.00 -2.20 1.12
CA TRP A 35 9.02 -1.28 0.56
C TRP A 35 7.69 -1.45 1.28
N SER A 36 7.19 -0.38 1.88
CA SER A 36 5.87 -0.31 2.46
C SER A 36 4.99 0.69 1.71
N ALA A 37 3.72 0.34 1.51
CA ALA A 37 2.76 1.22 0.85
C ALA A 37 1.33 0.93 1.29
N VAL A 38 0.49 1.97 1.26
CA VAL A 38 -0.97 1.83 1.29
C VAL A 38 -1.48 1.79 -0.15
N VAL A 39 -2.29 0.80 -0.47
CA VAL A 39 -2.79 0.56 -1.83
C VAL A 39 -4.30 0.41 -1.80
N LEU A 40 -4.99 1.24 -2.58
CA LEU A 40 -6.39 1.07 -2.88
C LEU A 40 -6.51 0.11 -4.06
N ILE A 41 -7.17 -1.02 -3.82
CA ILE A 41 -7.39 -2.06 -4.83
C ILE A 41 -8.89 -2.28 -5.05
N GLU A 42 -9.21 -2.80 -6.22
CA GLU A 42 -10.51 -3.37 -6.56
C GLU A 42 -10.35 -4.86 -6.88
N SER A 43 -11.25 -5.68 -6.34
CA SER A 43 -11.35 -7.11 -6.63
C SER A 43 -12.83 -7.47 -6.74
N TRP A 44 -13.24 -7.98 -7.90
CA TRP A 44 -14.63 -8.40 -8.17
C TRP A 44 -15.66 -7.34 -7.72
N GLY A 45 -15.46 -6.08 -8.16
CA GLY A 45 -16.35 -4.95 -7.85
C GLY A 45 -16.22 -4.38 -6.43
N ASN A 46 -15.40 -4.97 -5.55
CA ASN A 46 -15.23 -4.52 -4.19
C ASN A 46 -13.91 -3.74 -4.02
N LYS A 47 -14.01 -2.50 -3.52
CA LYS A 47 -12.84 -1.67 -3.17
C LYS A 47 -12.34 -1.99 -1.78
N ARG A 48 -11.02 -2.04 -1.61
CA ARG A 48 -10.36 -2.31 -0.32
C ARG A 48 -9.08 -1.50 -0.22
N LEU A 49 -8.78 -0.99 0.96
CA LEU A 49 -7.46 -0.43 1.27
C LEU A 49 -6.57 -1.55 1.81
N CYS A 50 -5.31 -1.58 1.41
CA CYS A 50 -4.36 -2.59 1.84
C CYS A 50 -3.06 -1.92 2.27
N LEU A 51 -2.59 -2.21 3.47
CA LEU A 51 -1.22 -1.92 3.87
C LEU A 51 -0.34 -3.09 3.46
N TYR A 52 0.66 -2.83 2.63
CA TYR A 52 1.61 -3.82 2.15
C TYR A 52 3.00 -3.56 2.72
N LEU A 53 3.73 -4.65 2.95
CA LEU A 53 5.17 -4.65 3.13
C LEU A 53 5.77 -5.70 2.20
N TRP A 54 6.73 -5.28 1.38
CA TRP A 54 7.53 -6.13 0.52
C TRP A 54 8.99 -6.07 0.92
N GLN A 55 9.69 -7.18 0.66
CA GLN A 55 11.14 -7.28 0.77
C GLN A 55 11.73 -7.63 -0.60
N LYS A 56 12.83 -6.98 -0.97
CA LYS A 56 13.59 -7.28 -2.19
C LYS A 56 14.23 -8.65 -2.05
N SER A 57 14.11 -9.45 -3.10
CA SER A 57 14.78 -10.73 -3.28
C SER A 57 15.49 -10.74 -4.63
N GLU A 58 16.25 -11.79 -4.92
CA GLU A 58 16.90 -12.00 -6.22
C GLU A 58 15.91 -11.93 -7.39
N ASN A 59 14.68 -12.40 -7.17
CA ASN A 59 13.61 -12.44 -8.16
C ASN A 59 12.64 -11.25 -8.04
N GLY A 60 13.07 -10.12 -7.45
CA GLY A 60 12.28 -8.92 -7.27
C GLY A 60 11.57 -8.83 -5.91
N TRP A 61 10.53 -7.99 -5.82
CA TRP A 61 9.81 -7.71 -4.57
C TRP A 61 8.88 -8.86 -4.17
N LYS A 62 9.11 -9.45 -2.99
CA LYS A 62 8.25 -10.48 -2.40
C LYS A 62 7.42 -9.89 -1.27
N ARG A 63 6.11 -10.14 -1.29
CA ARG A 63 5.19 -9.70 -0.24
C ARG A 63 5.49 -10.42 1.07
N LYS A 64 5.77 -9.66 2.13
CA LYS A 64 5.98 -10.16 3.49
C LYS A 64 4.76 -9.99 4.37
N GLN A 65 4.11 -8.83 4.29
CA GLN A 65 2.88 -8.57 5.02
C GLN A 65 1.84 -7.91 4.12
N LYS A 66 0.58 -8.17 4.46
CA LYS A 66 -0.58 -7.52 3.90
C LYS A 66 -1.66 -7.44 4.97
N TYR A 67 -2.10 -6.24 5.27
CA TYR A 67 -3.30 -6.01 6.06
C TYR A 67 -4.37 -5.38 5.20
N THR A 68 -5.60 -5.89 5.24
CA THR A 68 -6.70 -5.42 4.39
C THR A 68 -7.76 -4.73 5.24
N ILE A 69 -8.15 -3.53 4.84
CA ILE A 69 -9.21 -2.74 5.44
C ILE A 69 -10.42 -2.84 4.51
N HIS A 70 -11.49 -3.43 5.03
CA HIS A 70 -12.67 -3.81 4.25
C HIS A 70 -13.77 -2.73 4.23
N SER A 71 -13.75 -1.79 5.18
CA SER A 71 -14.76 -0.74 5.29
C SER A 71 -14.22 0.50 6.01
N GLN A 72 -14.91 1.63 5.85
CA GLN A 72 -14.58 2.86 6.56
C GLN A 72 -14.82 2.73 8.07
N GLU A 73 -15.86 2.00 8.49
CA GLU A 73 -16.14 1.73 9.91
C GLU A 73 -14.99 0.95 10.56
N ARG A 74 -14.51 -0.10 9.89
CA ARG A 74 -13.35 -0.87 10.36
C ARG A 74 -12.11 0.01 10.46
N TRP A 75 -11.91 0.92 9.50
CA TRP A 75 -10.82 1.89 9.57
C TRP A 75 -10.93 2.79 10.80
N ARG A 76 -12.11 3.37 11.08
CA ARG A 76 -12.30 4.26 12.24
C ARG A 76 -11.93 3.60 13.56
N LEU A 77 -12.31 2.33 13.74
CA LEU A 77 -11.93 1.56 14.92
C LEU A 77 -10.40 1.35 15.00
N ILE A 78 -9.78 0.95 13.88
CA ILE A 78 -8.33 0.74 13.81
C ILE A 78 -7.58 2.04 14.09
N SER A 79 -7.93 3.12 13.40
CA SER A 79 -7.26 4.41 13.56
C SER A 79 -7.45 4.93 14.99
N GLY A 80 -8.66 4.83 15.56
CA GLY A 80 -8.89 5.22 16.96
C GLY A 80 -7.96 4.50 17.93
N SER A 81 -7.89 3.16 17.84
CA SER A 81 -6.97 2.39 18.69
C SER A 81 -5.49 2.65 18.41
N ILE A 82 -5.12 2.98 17.17
CA ILE A 82 -3.74 3.39 16.85
C ILE A 82 -3.44 4.73 17.53
N GLU A 83 -4.29 5.73 17.38
CA GLU A 83 -4.08 7.06 17.99
C GLU A 83 -4.06 6.99 19.52
N GLU A 84 -4.85 6.11 20.15
CA GLU A 84 -4.80 5.90 21.61
C GLU A 84 -3.46 5.31 22.08
N LEU A 85 -2.84 4.43 21.26
CA LEU A 85 -1.61 3.73 21.64
C LEU A 85 -0.34 4.37 21.08
N ILE A 86 -0.46 5.31 20.13
CA ILE A 86 0.70 5.95 19.50
C ILE A 86 1.50 6.76 20.51
N GLU A 87 0.83 7.32 21.52
CA GLU A 87 1.46 8.10 22.59
C GLU A 87 2.35 7.22 23.49
N GLU A 88 2.09 5.92 23.55
CA GLU A 88 2.91 4.95 24.30
C GLU A 88 4.13 4.46 23.50
N LEU A 89 4.20 4.79 22.20
CA LEU A 89 5.28 4.38 21.32
C LEU A 89 6.47 5.34 21.47
N GLN A 90 7.53 4.89 22.15
CA GLN A 90 8.76 5.65 22.42
C GLN A 90 9.57 6.00 21.16
#